data_AF-A0AA40SRC9-F1
#
_entry.id   AF-A0AA40SRC9-F1
#
_cell.length_a   1.000
_cell.length_b   1.000
_cell.length_c   1.000
_cell.angle_alpha   90.00
_cell.angle_beta   90.00
_cell.angle_gamma   90.00
#
_symmetry.space_group_name_H-M   'P 1'
#
loop_
_entity.id
_entity.type
_entity.pdbx_description
1 polymer ?
#
loop_
_entity_poly.entity_id
_entity_poly.type
_entity_poly.pdbx_seq_one_letter_code
_entity_poly.pdbx_strand_id
1 'polypeptide(L)'
;MANSPSGDSMTDRIVRVLETFSADRSMQTASEIGRHAGLPSSTAHRIVDELVAAGLLERDEDRRVHLGMRLWELALRGSTALRLRQAALPFMAQVQARVREHTQLAVLEQNEALFLERLSHPEAGANITRIAGRLPLHASSSGLVLLAFAPASLRERVLAGPLRAVSPETITDPARLSRILTDIRRAGVVVAPGSVETVSTGVAVPIRDAGEVVAALSVVLPREASPHPATAELREAAAAIEAALRASR
;
A
#
# COMPACT_ATOMS: atom_id res chain seq x y z
N MET A 1 -7.96 31.07 -19.36
CA MET A 1 -7.46 32.00 -18.33
C MET A 1 -7.59 31.34 -16.98
N ALA A 2 -6.48 30.91 -16.38
CA ALA A 2 -6.47 30.20 -15.09
C ALA A 2 -5.85 31.14 -14.03
N ASN A 3 -6.68 31.87 -13.31
CA ASN A 3 -6.23 32.71 -12.21
C ASN A 3 -6.19 31.87 -10.92
N SER A 4 -5.07 31.20 -10.69
CA SER A 4 -4.64 30.89 -9.31
C SER A 4 -3.12 31.06 -9.22
N PRO A 5 -2.62 31.62 -8.10
CA PRO A 5 -1.22 31.98 -7.95
C PRO A 5 -0.24 30.80 -7.96
N SER A 6 -0.72 29.54 -7.95
CA SER A 6 0.11 28.32 -7.93
C SER A 6 0.36 27.67 -9.30
N GLY A 7 -0.32 28.07 -10.37
CA GLY A 7 -0.20 27.39 -11.68
C GLY A 7 -0.83 25.99 -11.74
N ASP A 8 -1.46 25.53 -10.66
CA ASP A 8 -2.09 24.20 -10.58
C ASP A 8 -3.24 24.05 -11.57
N SER A 9 -3.25 22.92 -12.29
CA SER A 9 -4.35 22.54 -13.17
C SER A 9 -5.63 22.24 -12.36
N MET A 10 -6.79 22.21 -13.02
CA MET A 10 -8.04 21.80 -12.35
C MET A 10 -7.92 20.36 -11.82
N THR A 11 -7.24 19.48 -12.56
CA THR A 11 -7.00 18.09 -12.15
C THR A 11 -6.22 18.01 -10.85
N ASP A 12 -5.14 18.79 -10.70
CA ASP A 12 -4.32 18.79 -9.47
C ASP A 12 -5.13 19.20 -8.25
N ARG A 13 -6.04 20.15 -8.42
CA ARG A 13 -6.91 20.61 -7.33
C ARG A 13 -7.95 19.57 -6.94
N ILE A 14 -8.52 18.87 -7.93
CA ILE A 14 -9.44 17.75 -7.68
C ILE A 14 -8.71 16.65 -6.90
N VAL A 15 -7.49 16.28 -7.33
CA VAL A 15 -6.66 15.28 -6.64
C VAL A 15 -6.40 15.71 -5.20
N ARG A 16 -5.93 16.95 -4.98
CA ARG A 16 -5.69 17.48 -3.62
C ARG A 16 -6.93 17.46 -2.74
N VAL A 17 -8.12 17.74 -3.29
CA VAL A 17 -9.40 17.64 -2.55
C VAL A 17 -9.67 16.19 -2.13
N LEU A 18 -9.51 15.23 -3.03
CA LEU A 18 -9.71 13.80 -2.74
C LEU A 18 -8.67 13.27 -1.73
N GLU A 19 -7.42 13.74 -1.81
CA GLU A 19 -6.32 13.37 -0.89
C GLU A 19 -6.49 13.90 0.54
N THR A 20 -7.41 14.85 0.77
CA THR A 20 -7.71 15.29 2.14
C THR A 20 -8.41 14.22 2.97
N PHE A 21 -9.04 13.23 2.33
CA PHE A 21 -9.78 12.15 2.99
C PHE A 21 -8.84 11.01 3.39
N SER A 22 -9.07 10.44 4.57
CA SER A 22 -8.35 9.28 5.07
C SER A 22 -9.25 8.40 5.94
N ALA A 23 -8.77 7.23 6.37
CA ALA A 23 -9.53 6.37 7.29
C ALA A 23 -9.91 7.09 8.59
N ASP A 24 -9.02 7.95 9.11
CA ASP A 24 -9.25 8.74 10.32
C ASP A 24 -10.01 10.06 10.05
N ARG A 25 -10.20 10.42 8.76
CA ARG A 25 -10.83 11.66 8.31
C ARG A 25 -11.75 11.40 7.12
N SER A 26 -12.78 10.59 7.37
CA SER A 26 -13.74 10.15 6.36
C SER A 26 -14.81 11.19 6.03
N MET A 27 -15.06 12.15 6.93
CA MET A 27 -16.07 13.21 6.76
C MET A 27 -15.48 14.58 7.08
N GLN A 28 -15.74 15.57 6.21
CA GLN A 28 -15.19 16.92 6.32
C GLN A 28 -16.15 17.97 5.77
N THR A 29 -16.13 19.19 6.29
CA THR A 29 -16.80 20.33 5.66
C THR A 29 -15.99 20.85 4.47
N ALA A 30 -16.65 21.55 3.52
CA ALA A 30 -15.95 22.16 2.39
C ALA A 30 -14.85 23.17 2.80
N SER A 31 -15.05 23.86 3.92
CA SER A 31 -14.05 24.76 4.51
C SER A 31 -12.81 24.00 5.01
N GLU A 32 -13.00 22.86 5.68
CA GLU A 32 -11.89 22.01 6.14
C GLU A 32 -11.14 21.41 4.97
N ILE A 33 -11.86 20.93 3.96
CA ILE A 33 -11.28 20.44 2.71
C ILE A 33 -10.43 21.54 2.08
N GLY A 34 -10.94 22.78 1.94
CA GLY A 34 -10.18 23.89 1.40
C GLY A 34 -8.90 24.18 2.18
N ARG A 35 -8.97 24.17 3.51
CA ARG A 35 -7.79 24.35 4.38
C ARG A 35 -6.76 23.24 4.19
N HIS A 36 -7.18 21.97 4.22
CA HIS A 36 -6.26 20.82 4.09
C HIS A 36 -5.70 20.69 2.67
N ALA A 37 -6.52 20.96 1.66
CA ALA A 37 -6.12 20.96 0.27
C ALA A 37 -5.33 22.21 -0.09
N GLY A 38 -5.16 23.22 0.79
CA GLY A 38 -4.45 24.47 0.49
C GLY A 38 -5.09 25.29 -0.64
N LEU A 39 -6.42 25.35 -0.67
CA LEU A 39 -7.22 26.04 -1.69
C LEU A 39 -8.01 27.20 -1.07
N PRO A 40 -8.22 28.31 -1.81
CA PRO A 40 -9.13 29.37 -1.38
C PRO A 40 -10.55 28.83 -1.16
N SER A 41 -11.26 29.34 -0.15
CA SER A 41 -12.60 28.84 0.23
C SER A 41 -13.58 28.78 -0.95
N SER A 42 -13.68 29.85 -1.75
CA SER A 42 -14.56 29.88 -2.93
C SER A 42 -14.21 28.81 -3.97
N THR A 43 -12.93 28.48 -4.13
CA THR A 43 -12.46 27.44 -5.05
C THR A 43 -12.76 26.05 -4.50
N ALA A 44 -12.52 25.83 -3.20
CA ALA A 44 -12.81 24.55 -2.54
C ALA A 44 -14.31 24.24 -2.60
N HIS A 45 -15.17 25.20 -2.25
CA HIS A 45 -16.62 25.04 -2.33
C HIS A 45 -17.07 24.66 -3.76
N ARG A 46 -16.62 25.40 -4.78
CA ARG A 46 -16.97 25.11 -6.17
C ARG A 46 -16.54 23.69 -6.59
N ILE A 47 -15.30 23.29 -6.30
CA ILE A 47 -14.79 21.95 -6.64
C ILE A 47 -15.59 20.87 -5.90
N VAL A 48 -15.85 21.07 -4.61
CA VAL A 48 -16.63 20.11 -3.80
C VAL A 48 -18.04 19.97 -4.36
N ASP A 49 -18.72 21.07 -4.68
CA ASP A 49 -20.08 21.03 -5.25
C ASP A 49 -20.10 20.35 -6.63
N GLU A 50 -19.09 20.59 -7.48
CA GLU A 50 -18.94 19.88 -8.77
C GLU A 50 -18.72 18.36 -8.56
N LEU A 51 -17.90 17.96 -7.59
CA LEU A 51 -17.65 16.55 -7.27
C LEU A 51 -18.89 15.88 -6.65
N VAL A 52 -19.67 16.62 -5.85
CA VAL A 52 -20.97 16.15 -5.32
C VAL A 52 -21.99 15.97 -6.44
N ALA A 53 -22.10 16.94 -7.35
CA ALA A 53 -22.98 16.83 -8.52
C ALA A 53 -22.57 15.66 -9.44
N ALA A 54 -21.27 15.37 -9.52
CA ALA A 54 -20.77 14.20 -10.22
C ALA A 54 -20.94 12.88 -9.43
N GLY A 55 -21.37 12.91 -8.16
CA GLY A 55 -21.49 11.73 -7.29
C GLY A 55 -20.16 11.13 -6.82
N LEU A 56 -19.04 11.82 -7.08
CA LEU A 56 -17.70 11.41 -6.60
C LEU A 56 -17.50 11.74 -5.12
N LEU A 57 -18.19 12.78 -4.65
CA LEU A 57 -18.39 13.07 -3.23
C LEU A 57 -19.88 13.01 -2.92
N GLU A 58 -20.23 12.82 -1.67
CA GLU A 58 -21.59 12.89 -1.15
C GLU A 58 -21.63 13.86 0.02
N ARG A 59 -22.79 14.48 0.27
CA ARG A 59 -22.99 15.45 1.34
C ARG A 59 -24.15 15.00 2.22
N ASP A 60 -23.90 14.91 3.52
CA ASP A 60 -24.92 14.55 4.51
C ASP A 60 -25.82 15.75 4.88
N GLU A 61 -26.79 15.51 5.76
CA GLU A 61 -27.74 16.52 6.25
C GLU A 61 -27.04 17.66 7.01
N ASP A 62 -25.92 17.36 7.68
CA ASP A 62 -25.07 18.31 8.42
C ASP A 62 -24.09 19.07 7.51
N ARG A 63 -24.22 18.94 6.18
CA ARG A 63 -23.34 19.51 5.16
C ARG A 63 -21.89 19.02 5.23
N ARG A 64 -21.63 17.91 5.89
CA ARG A 64 -20.34 17.23 5.83
C ARG A 64 -20.28 16.38 4.57
N VAL A 65 -19.09 16.35 4.01
CA VAL A 65 -18.78 15.75 2.74
C VAL A 65 -17.94 14.52 2.98
N HIS A 66 -18.23 13.44 2.27
CA HIS A 66 -17.45 12.20 2.28
C HIS A 66 -17.28 11.67 0.85
N LEU A 67 -16.42 10.66 0.69
CA LEU A 67 -16.26 9.99 -0.60
C LEU A 67 -17.59 9.33 -1.02
N GLY A 68 -18.03 9.59 -2.25
CA GLY A 68 -19.29 9.10 -2.78
C GLY A 68 -19.16 7.71 -3.41
N MET A 69 -20.28 6.99 -3.51
CA MET A 69 -20.33 5.62 -4.02
C MET A 69 -19.83 5.51 -5.47
N ARG A 70 -20.06 6.53 -6.30
CA ARG A 70 -19.59 6.51 -7.70
C ARG A 70 -18.07 6.43 -7.80
N LEU A 71 -17.33 7.06 -6.87
CA LEU A 71 -15.87 6.98 -6.86
C LEU A 71 -15.42 5.53 -6.61
N TRP A 72 -16.10 4.82 -5.72
CA TRP A 72 -15.88 3.40 -5.46
C TRP A 72 -16.24 2.52 -6.67
N GLU A 73 -17.38 2.77 -7.32
CA GLU A 73 -17.75 2.03 -8.54
C GLU A 73 -16.72 2.21 -9.66
N LEU A 74 -16.22 3.44 -9.86
CA LEU A 74 -15.19 3.72 -10.86
C LEU A 74 -13.89 2.99 -10.53
N ALA A 75 -13.49 2.96 -9.25
CA ALA A 75 -12.36 2.17 -8.81
C ALA A 75 -12.56 0.67 -9.07
N LEU A 76 -13.79 0.15 -8.93
CA LEU A 76 -14.11 -1.26 -9.18
C LEU A 76 -14.05 -1.67 -10.66
N ARG A 77 -14.37 -0.78 -11.59
CA ARG A 77 -14.56 -1.12 -13.03
C ARG A 77 -13.29 -1.54 -13.79
N GLY A 78 -12.11 -1.49 -13.16
CA GLY A 78 -10.86 -1.93 -13.80
C GLY A 78 -9.70 -2.17 -12.85
N SER A 79 -9.95 -2.27 -11.54
CA SER A 79 -8.87 -2.38 -10.58
C SER A 79 -8.39 -3.83 -10.42
N THR A 80 -7.26 -4.12 -11.06
CA THR A 80 -6.45 -5.32 -10.78
C THR A 80 -6.15 -5.45 -9.29
N ALA A 81 -5.94 -4.32 -8.59
CA ALA A 81 -5.69 -4.30 -7.15
C ALA A 81 -6.91 -4.77 -6.33
N LEU A 82 -8.14 -4.43 -6.72
CA LEU A 82 -9.35 -4.91 -6.05
C LEU A 82 -9.59 -6.39 -6.29
N ARG A 83 -9.39 -6.88 -7.52
CA ARG A 83 -9.44 -8.33 -7.82
C ARG A 83 -8.42 -9.10 -7.00
N LEU A 84 -7.18 -8.61 -6.93
CA LEU A 84 -6.12 -9.19 -6.13
C LEU A 84 -6.48 -9.21 -4.64
N ARG A 85 -6.95 -8.09 -4.10
CA ARG A 85 -7.37 -7.98 -2.70
C ARG A 85 -8.49 -8.97 -2.36
N GLN A 86 -9.51 -9.07 -3.20
CA GLN A 86 -10.62 -10.02 -3.01
C GLN A 86 -10.14 -11.47 -3.01
N ALA A 87 -9.24 -11.84 -3.94
CA ALA A 87 -8.64 -13.17 -3.97
C ALA A 87 -7.75 -13.45 -2.74
N ALA A 88 -7.06 -12.43 -2.23
CA ALA A 88 -6.11 -12.57 -1.13
C ALA A 88 -6.75 -12.66 0.26
N LEU A 89 -7.83 -11.89 0.50
CA LEU A 89 -8.43 -11.70 1.82
C LEU A 89 -8.71 -12.99 2.60
N PRO A 90 -9.34 -14.04 2.02
CA PRO A 90 -9.62 -15.28 2.76
C PRO A 90 -8.35 -15.97 3.26
N PHE A 91 -7.30 -15.99 2.44
CA PHE A 91 -6.02 -16.64 2.79
C PHE A 91 -5.19 -15.79 3.74
N MET A 92 -5.27 -14.46 3.63
CA MET A 92 -4.69 -13.55 4.62
C MET A 92 -5.30 -13.78 6.01
N ALA A 93 -6.63 -13.98 6.10
CA ALA A 93 -7.30 -14.25 7.37
C ALA A 93 -6.85 -15.59 7.98
N GLN A 94 -6.62 -16.61 7.16
CA GLN A 94 -6.06 -17.88 7.60
C GLN A 94 -4.64 -17.75 8.15
N VAL A 95 -3.76 -17.02 7.46
CA VAL A 95 -2.40 -16.73 7.95
C VAL A 95 -2.48 -15.97 9.27
N GLN A 96 -3.31 -14.93 9.36
CA GLN A 96 -3.48 -14.17 10.60
C GLN A 96 -3.98 -15.05 11.75
N ALA A 97 -4.94 -15.96 11.52
CA ALA A 97 -5.45 -16.85 12.56
C ALA A 97 -4.38 -17.81 13.12
N ARG A 98 -3.42 -18.23 12.28
CA ARG A 98 -2.34 -19.16 12.68
C ARG A 98 -1.11 -18.44 13.24
N VAL A 99 -0.70 -17.34 12.62
CA VAL A 99 0.46 -16.55 13.02
C VAL A 99 0.15 -15.62 14.19
N ARG A 100 -1.12 -15.18 14.34
CA ARG A 100 -1.63 -14.28 15.38
C ARG A 100 -0.92 -12.91 15.46
N GLU A 101 -0.38 -12.46 14.33
CA GLU A 101 0.28 -11.16 14.20
C GLU A 101 -0.34 -10.35 13.03
N HIS A 102 0.43 -9.49 12.38
CA HIS A 102 -0.01 -8.72 11.24
C HIS A 102 0.24 -9.46 9.93
N THR A 103 -0.76 -9.53 9.06
CA THR A 103 -0.63 -10.02 7.67
C THR A 103 -0.96 -8.89 6.71
N GLN A 104 -0.15 -8.69 5.67
CA GLN A 104 -0.26 -7.55 4.78
C GLN A 104 -0.13 -7.98 3.32
N LEU A 105 -0.78 -7.20 2.44
CA LEU A 105 -0.70 -7.35 1.00
C LEU A 105 -0.22 -6.04 0.39
N ALA A 106 0.84 -6.10 -0.41
CA ALA A 106 1.39 -4.92 -1.07
C ALA A 106 1.62 -5.13 -2.58
N VAL A 107 1.51 -4.06 -3.34
CA VAL A 107 1.79 -4.01 -4.77
C VAL A 107 2.83 -2.92 -5.08
N LEU A 108 3.48 -3.05 -6.23
CA LEU A 108 4.37 -2.02 -6.75
C LEU A 108 3.53 -0.96 -7.46
N GLU A 109 3.51 0.26 -6.92
CA GLU A 109 2.79 1.40 -7.52
C GLU A 109 3.66 2.65 -7.49
N GLN A 110 3.88 3.28 -8.65
CA GLN A 110 4.69 4.51 -8.78
C GLN A 110 6.09 4.43 -8.11
N ASN A 111 6.76 3.28 -8.22
CA ASN A 111 8.08 3.01 -7.62
C ASN A 111 8.09 2.89 -6.08
N GLU A 112 6.93 2.65 -5.46
CA GLU A 112 6.79 2.42 -4.03
C GLU A 112 6.01 1.14 -3.76
N ALA A 113 6.15 0.60 -2.54
CA ALA A 113 5.28 -0.45 -2.05
C ALA A 113 3.99 0.18 -1.51
N LEU A 114 2.87 -0.06 -2.20
CA LEU A 114 1.53 0.34 -1.78
C LEU A 114 0.85 -0.83 -1.07
N PHE A 115 0.49 -0.64 0.19
CA PHE A 115 -0.20 -1.66 0.98
C PHE A 115 -1.71 -1.60 0.75
N LEU A 116 -2.25 -2.63 0.10
CA LEU A 116 -3.67 -2.74 -0.25
C LEU A 116 -4.54 -3.20 0.92
N GLU A 117 -3.98 -4.02 1.81
CA GLU A 117 -4.72 -4.61 2.91
C GLU A 117 -3.79 -4.94 4.08
N ARG A 118 -4.32 -4.84 5.30
CA ARG A 118 -3.64 -5.25 6.53
C ARG A 118 -4.64 -5.85 7.51
N LEU A 119 -4.41 -7.09 7.89
CA LEU A 119 -5.13 -7.76 8.96
C LEU A 119 -4.24 -7.80 10.20
N SER A 120 -4.74 -7.34 11.34
CA SER A 120 -4.04 -7.34 12.63
C SER A 120 -4.81 -8.19 13.64
N HIS A 121 -4.16 -9.18 14.23
CA HIS A 121 -4.76 -9.93 15.32
C HIS A 121 -4.96 -9.01 16.55
N PRO A 122 -6.03 -9.17 17.36
CA PRO A 122 -6.29 -8.27 18.50
C PRO A 122 -5.20 -8.24 19.57
N GLU A 123 -4.45 -9.34 19.71
CA GLU A 123 -3.33 -9.46 20.65
C GLU A 123 -1.96 -9.10 20.05
N ALA A 124 -1.92 -8.76 18.76
CA ALA A 124 -0.68 -8.37 18.10
C ALA A 124 -0.19 -7.02 18.65
N GLY A 125 1.13 -6.84 18.65
CA GLY A 125 1.75 -5.56 19.05
C GLY A 125 1.32 -4.38 18.18
N ALA A 126 1.73 -3.16 18.56
CA ALA A 126 1.54 -2.00 17.71
C ALA A 126 2.38 -2.14 16.42
N ASN A 127 1.78 -1.79 15.27
CA ASN A 127 2.47 -1.77 13.98
C ASN A 127 2.15 -0.45 13.26
N ILE A 128 3.20 0.32 12.94
CA ILE A 128 3.11 1.69 12.41
C ILE A 128 2.70 1.72 10.94
N THR A 129 2.64 0.57 10.24
CA THR A 129 2.12 0.52 8.86
C THR A 129 0.63 0.86 8.82
N ARG A 130 0.30 2.16 8.86
CA ARG A 130 -1.06 2.67 8.72
C ARG A 130 -1.68 2.06 7.46
N ILE A 131 -2.92 1.60 7.58
CA ILE A 131 -3.70 1.12 6.44
C ILE A 131 -3.74 2.26 5.41
N ALA A 132 -3.35 1.99 4.15
CA ALA A 132 -3.09 2.95 3.07
C ALA A 132 -1.74 3.73 3.10
N GLY A 133 -0.70 3.19 3.73
CA GLY A 133 0.66 3.74 3.65
C GLY A 133 1.43 3.29 2.40
N ARG A 134 2.25 4.18 1.85
CA ARG A 134 3.33 3.86 0.90
C ARG A 134 4.65 3.75 1.65
N LEU A 135 5.50 2.81 1.26
CA LEU A 135 6.88 2.72 1.74
C LEU A 135 7.88 2.67 0.57
N PRO A 136 9.09 3.23 0.74
CA PRO A 136 10.17 3.01 -0.19
C PRO A 136 10.43 1.52 -0.41
N LEU A 137 10.72 1.13 -1.65
CA LEU A 137 10.87 -0.28 -2.02
C LEU A 137 11.99 -1.00 -1.25
N HIS A 138 13.08 -0.32 -0.90
CA HIS A 138 14.19 -0.95 -0.16
C HIS A 138 13.94 -1.07 1.35
N ALA A 139 12.86 -0.46 1.86
CA ALA A 139 12.67 -0.26 3.30
C ALA A 139 11.87 -1.37 3.99
N SER A 140 11.05 -2.13 3.25
CA SER A 140 10.18 -3.16 3.82
C SER A 140 10.43 -4.52 3.17
N SER A 141 10.10 -5.61 3.88
CA SER A 141 10.15 -6.97 3.32
C SER A 141 9.33 -7.08 2.02
N SER A 142 8.11 -6.54 2.01
CA SER A 142 7.25 -6.53 0.83
C SER A 142 7.85 -5.72 -0.32
N GLY A 143 8.39 -4.53 -0.02
CA GLY A 143 9.09 -3.71 -1.00
C GLY A 143 10.31 -4.40 -1.61
N LEU A 144 11.10 -5.11 -0.78
CA LEU A 144 12.27 -5.86 -1.24
C LEU A 144 11.86 -7.00 -2.18
N VAL A 145 10.76 -7.71 -1.88
CA VAL A 145 10.19 -8.72 -2.79
C VAL A 145 9.76 -8.07 -4.11
N LEU A 146 8.97 -7.01 -4.06
CA LEU A 146 8.49 -6.30 -5.25
C LEU A 146 9.66 -5.79 -6.11
N LEU A 147 10.68 -5.18 -5.48
CA LEU A 147 11.87 -4.69 -6.16
C LEU A 147 12.72 -5.82 -6.74
N ALA A 148 12.82 -6.97 -6.08
CA ALA A 148 13.62 -8.09 -6.56
C ALA A 148 13.12 -8.59 -7.92
N PHE A 149 11.80 -8.59 -8.12
CA PHE A 149 11.12 -9.04 -9.34
C PHE A 149 10.68 -7.92 -10.28
N ALA A 150 10.87 -6.65 -9.91
CA ALA A 150 10.59 -5.49 -10.77
C ALA A 150 11.41 -5.50 -12.09
N PRO A 151 11.04 -4.69 -13.09
CA PRO A 151 11.86 -4.49 -14.29
C PRO A 151 13.30 -4.06 -13.94
N ALA A 152 14.28 -4.48 -14.74
CA ALA A 152 15.70 -4.16 -14.52
C ALA A 152 15.95 -2.65 -14.42
N SER A 153 15.30 -1.87 -15.30
CA SER A 153 15.39 -0.41 -15.32
C SER A 153 14.89 0.25 -14.03
N LEU A 154 13.91 -0.35 -13.34
CA LEU A 154 13.47 0.14 -12.03
C LEU A 154 14.48 -0.23 -10.94
N ARG A 155 14.99 -1.46 -10.94
CA ARG A 155 16.02 -1.88 -9.98
C ARG A 155 17.25 -0.99 -10.05
N GLU A 156 17.77 -0.75 -11.25
CA GLU A 156 18.93 0.11 -11.48
C GLU A 156 18.67 1.54 -10.99
N ARG A 157 17.49 2.09 -11.29
CA ARG A 157 17.11 3.43 -10.84
C ARG A 157 17.04 3.55 -9.32
N VAL A 158 16.46 2.55 -8.64
CA VAL A 158 16.39 2.54 -7.17
C VAL A 158 17.80 2.40 -6.58
N LEU A 159 18.64 1.53 -7.12
CA LEU A 159 20.02 1.33 -6.67
C LEU A 159 20.92 2.56 -6.88
N ALA A 160 20.67 3.35 -7.93
CA ALA A 160 21.38 4.59 -8.22
C ALA A 160 20.82 5.81 -7.46
N GLY A 161 19.60 5.69 -6.92
CA GLY A 161 18.91 6.77 -6.21
C GLY A 161 19.23 6.84 -4.72
N PRO A 162 18.70 7.87 -4.02
CA PRO A 162 18.85 7.99 -2.58
C PRO A 162 18.05 6.90 -1.84
N LEU A 163 18.75 6.08 -1.05
CA LEU A 163 18.13 5.07 -0.19
C LEU A 163 17.89 5.66 1.21
N ARG A 164 16.73 6.29 1.41
CA ARG A 164 16.35 6.88 2.69
C ARG A 164 16.17 5.79 3.76
N ALA A 165 16.84 5.92 4.89
CA ALA A 165 16.59 5.09 6.06
C ALA A 165 15.24 5.46 6.70
N VAL A 166 14.36 4.48 6.91
CA VAL A 166 13.12 4.63 7.69
C VAL A 166 13.30 4.13 9.13
N SER A 167 14.30 3.30 9.35
CA SER A 167 14.80 2.82 10.64
C SER A 167 16.34 2.78 10.61
N PRO A 168 17.01 2.64 11.76
CA PRO A 168 18.46 2.43 11.83
C PRO A 168 18.96 1.17 11.09
N GLU A 169 18.10 0.16 10.90
CA GLU A 169 18.44 -1.12 10.28
C GLU A 169 18.00 -1.20 8.80
N THR A 170 17.37 -0.15 8.27
CA THR A 170 17.00 -0.08 6.85
C THR A 170 18.24 -0.26 5.96
N ILE A 171 18.13 -1.08 4.92
CA ILE A 171 19.23 -1.33 3.98
C ILE A 171 19.43 -0.11 3.09
N THR A 172 20.51 0.63 3.30
CA THR A 172 20.82 1.84 2.53
C THR A 172 22.11 1.75 1.71
N ASP A 173 22.82 0.61 1.76
CA ASP A 173 23.96 0.31 0.87
C ASP A 173 23.46 -0.36 -0.43
N PRO A 174 23.65 0.26 -1.61
CA PRO A 174 23.25 -0.31 -2.90
C PRO A 174 23.88 -1.68 -3.18
N ALA A 175 25.13 -1.91 -2.78
CA ALA A 175 25.79 -3.19 -3.04
C ALA A 175 25.16 -4.31 -2.21
N ARG A 176 24.90 -4.05 -0.91
CA ARG A 176 24.14 -4.97 -0.04
C ARG A 176 22.72 -5.20 -0.56
N LEU A 177 22.01 -4.14 -0.96
CA LEU A 177 20.67 -4.25 -1.51
C LEU A 177 20.66 -5.16 -2.74
N SER A 178 21.57 -4.95 -3.69
CA SER A 178 21.67 -5.77 -4.91
C SER A 178 21.87 -7.27 -4.62
N ARG A 179 22.70 -7.62 -3.62
CA ARG A 179 22.87 -9.02 -3.19
C ARG A 179 21.57 -9.59 -2.63
N ILE A 180 20.91 -8.86 -1.72
CA ILE A 180 19.63 -9.26 -1.13
C ILE A 180 18.56 -9.48 -2.22
N LEU A 181 18.44 -8.57 -3.18
CA LEU A 181 17.48 -8.74 -4.30
C LEU A 181 17.78 -10.01 -5.11
N THR A 182 19.05 -10.39 -5.25
CA THR A 182 19.46 -11.62 -5.93
C THR A 182 19.06 -12.86 -5.12
N ASP A 183 19.27 -12.83 -3.81
CA ASP A 183 18.89 -13.93 -2.92
C ASP A 183 17.37 -14.12 -2.88
N ILE A 184 16.61 -13.02 -2.86
CA ILE A 184 15.14 -13.06 -2.92
C ILE A 184 14.64 -13.72 -4.21
N ARG A 185 15.24 -13.38 -5.37
CA ARG A 185 14.87 -14.02 -6.64
C ARG A 185 15.11 -15.53 -6.63
N ARG A 186 16.13 -16.00 -5.91
CA ARG A 186 16.46 -17.44 -5.79
C ARG A 186 15.57 -18.15 -4.76
N ALA A 187 15.40 -17.55 -3.58
CA ALA A 187 14.74 -18.18 -2.44
C ALA A 187 13.22 -17.98 -2.41
N GLY A 188 12.70 -16.98 -3.13
CA GLY A 188 11.28 -16.62 -3.13
C GLY A 188 10.76 -16.13 -1.77
N VAL A 189 11.64 -15.64 -0.90
CA VAL A 189 11.30 -15.13 0.42
C VAL A 189 12.35 -14.13 0.88
N VAL A 190 11.96 -13.17 1.71
CA VAL A 190 12.88 -12.33 2.47
C VAL A 190 12.49 -12.33 3.95
N VAL A 191 13.49 -12.31 4.82
CA VAL A 191 13.35 -11.98 6.25
C VAL A 191 14.13 -10.68 6.47
N ALA A 192 13.44 -9.63 6.90
CA ALA A 192 13.95 -8.27 7.02
C ALA A 192 13.77 -7.80 8.48
N PRO A 193 14.68 -8.20 9.38
CA PRO A 193 14.62 -7.79 10.78
C PRO A 193 14.92 -6.30 10.91
N GLY A 194 14.10 -5.57 11.67
CA GLY A 194 14.32 -4.17 11.99
C GLY A 194 14.11 -3.18 10.85
N SER A 195 13.71 -3.64 9.65
CA SER A 195 13.82 -2.83 8.42
C SER A 195 12.94 -1.58 8.42
N VAL A 196 11.77 -1.67 9.06
CA VAL A 196 10.82 -0.56 9.25
C VAL A 196 10.79 -0.11 10.72
N GLU A 197 10.72 -1.06 11.66
CA GLU A 197 10.78 -0.81 13.10
C GLU A 197 11.72 -1.83 13.74
N THR A 198 12.65 -1.36 14.60
CA THR A 198 13.70 -2.18 15.23
C THR A 198 13.15 -3.36 16.04
N VAL A 199 11.97 -3.17 16.64
CA VAL A 199 11.27 -4.17 17.47
C VAL A 199 10.51 -5.23 16.67
N SER A 200 10.59 -5.20 15.33
CA SER A 200 9.82 -6.08 14.46
C SER A 200 10.69 -6.78 13.42
N THR A 201 10.18 -7.89 12.90
CA THR A 201 10.75 -8.63 11.77
C THR A 201 9.70 -8.78 10.68
N GLY A 202 9.97 -8.23 9.50
CA GLY A 202 9.12 -8.45 8.32
C GLY A 202 9.52 -9.73 7.59
N VAL A 203 8.56 -10.57 7.24
CA VAL A 203 8.76 -11.72 6.33
C VAL A 203 7.86 -11.54 5.14
N ALA A 204 8.36 -11.74 3.91
CA ALA A 204 7.53 -11.58 2.71
C ALA A 204 7.86 -12.60 1.62
N VAL A 205 6.85 -12.96 0.84
CA VAL A 205 6.90 -13.86 -0.31
C VAL A 205 6.20 -13.22 -1.52
N PRO A 206 6.60 -13.54 -2.77
CA PRO A 206 5.92 -13.05 -3.96
C PRO A 206 4.59 -13.76 -4.19
N ILE A 207 3.62 -13.04 -4.77
CA ILE A 207 2.40 -13.59 -5.39
C ILE A 207 2.50 -13.39 -6.89
N ARG A 208 2.29 -14.45 -7.66
CA ARG A 208 2.36 -14.42 -9.13
C ARG A 208 0.99 -14.47 -9.81
N ASP A 209 0.88 -13.75 -10.91
CA ASP A 209 -0.22 -13.90 -11.86
C ASP A 209 0.35 -13.95 -13.28
N ALA A 210 -0.05 -14.94 -14.08
CA ALA A 210 0.53 -15.20 -15.40
C ALA A 210 2.07 -15.38 -15.44
N GLY A 211 2.69 -15.79 -14.33
CA GLY A 211 4.15 -15.95 -14.22
C GLY A 211 4.88 -14.71 -13.69
N GLU A 212 4.24 -13.54 -13.74
CA GLU A 212 4.76 -12.26 -13.25
C GLU A 212 4.44 -12.06 -11.77
N VAL A 213 5.36 -11.47 -11.01
CA VAL A 213 5.09 -11.09 -9.61
C VAL A 213 4.25 -9.83 -9.59
N VAL A 214 3.00 -9.96 -9.16
CA VAL A 214 2.02 -8.86 -9.12
C VAL A 214 1.86 -8.26 -7.73
N ALA A 215 2.27 -8.98 -6.69
CA ALA A 215 2.16 -8.53 -5.31
C ALA A 215 3.18 -9.23 -4.40
N ALA A 216 3.26 -8.74 -3.16
CA ALA A 216 3.96 -9.39 -2.07
C ALA A 216 2.98 -9.62 -0.90
N LEU A 217 2.99 -10.84 -0.36
CA LEU A 217 2.31 -11.20 0.87
C LEU A 217 3.33 -11.19 2.01
N SER A 218 3.02 -10.53 3.11
CA SER A 218 3.94 -10.41 4.23
C SER A 218 3.30 -10.60 5.58
N VAL A 219 4.12 -10.96 6.56
CA VAL A 219 3.79 -10.82 7.97
C VAL A 219 4.78 -9.88 8.66
N VAL A 220 4.32 -9.25 9.73
CA VAL A 220 5.19 -8.51 10.67
C VAL A 220 5.10 -9.19 12.01
N LEU A 221 6.25 -9.66 12.50
CA LEU A 221 6.39 -10.41 13.74
C LEU A 221 7.16 -9.58 14.78
N PRO A 222 7.03 -9.86 16.08
CA PRO A 222 7.97 -9.38 17.08
C PRO A 222 9.41 -9.79 16.76
N ARG A 223 10.40 -8.96 17.11
CA ARG A 223 11.81 -9.18 16.78
C ARG A 223 12.34 -10.56 17.19
N GLU A 224 11.93 -11.04 18.36
CA GLU A 224 12.40 -12.30 18.95
C GLU A 224 11.65 -13.55 18.43
N ALA A 225 10.58 -13.36 17.65
CA ALA A 225 9.82 -14.47 17.11
C ALA A 225 10.59 -15.19 15.99
N SER A 226 10.48 -16.52 15.95
CA SER A 226 11.04 -17.31 14.84
C SER A 226 10.28 -17.04 13.54
N PRO A 227 10.96 -16.67 12.44
CA PRO A 227 10.31 -16.40 11.15
C PRO A 227 9.92 -17.67 10.38
N HIS A 228 10.42 -18.84 10.79
CA HIS A 228 10.25 -20.09 10.04
C HIS A 228 8.77 -20.54 9.91
N PRO A 229 7.97 -20.59 10.99
CA PRO A 229 6.55 -20.96 10.88
C PRO A 229 5.79 -20.02 9.94
N ALA A 230 5.98 -18.71 10.11
CA ALA A 230 5.29 -17.72 9.27
C ALA A 230 5.72 -17.78 7.79
N THR A 231 6.96 -18.16 7.50
CA THR A 231 7.43 -18.36 6.13
C THR A 231 6.68 -19.49 5.42
N ALA A 232 6.44 -20.60 6.12
CA ALA A 232 5.69 -21.73 5.55
C ALA A 232 4.23 -21.32 5.27
N GLU A 233 3.61 -20.66 6.24
CA GLU A 233 2.24 -20.13 6.14
C GLU A 233 2.06 -19.16 4.97
N LEU A 234 3.02 -18.24 4.81
CA LEU A 234 3.02 -17.29 3.71
C LEU A 234 3.12 -17.97 2.34
N ARG A 235 3.97 -19.00 2.21
CA ARG A 235 4.14 -19.72 0.93
C ARG A 235 2.89 -20.49 0.54
N GLU A 236 2.25 -21.16 1.50
CA GLU A 236 1.00 -21.86 1.28
C GLU A 236 -0.11 -20.89 0.87
N ALA A 237 -0.26 -19.79 1.60
CA ALA A 237 -1.25 -18.76 1.28
C ALA A 237 -0.98 -18.12 -0.09
N ALA A 238 0.28 -17.79 -0.42
CA ALA A 238 0.62 -17.27 -1.73
C ALA A 238 0.20 -18.23 -2.85
N ALA A 239 0.54 -19.52 -2.75
CA ALA A 239 0.14 -20.51 -3.76
C ALA A 239 -1.39 -20.62 -3.92
N ALA A 240 -2.13 -20.54 -2.82
CA ALA A 240 -3.59 -20.56 -2.84
C ALA A 240 -4.19 -19.29 -3.48
N ILE A 241 -3.60 -18.12 -3.20
CA ILE A 241 -3.98 -16.85 -3.85
C ILE A 241 -3.72 -16.93 -5.35
N GLU A 242 -2.54 -17.41 -5.77
CA GLU A 242 -2.22 -17.58 -7.19
C GLU A 242 -3.20 -18.52 -7.91
N ALA A 243 -3.66 -19.59 -7.22
CA ALA A 243 -4.69 -20.47 -7.75
C ALA A 243 -6.04 -19.78 -7.90
N ALA A 244 -6.47 -19.00 -6.89
CA ALA A 244 -7.70 -18.23 -6.94
C ALA A 244 -7.67 -17.17 -8.07
N LEU A 245 -6.53 -16.50 -8.27
CA LEU A 245 -6.36 -15.51 -9.35
C LEU A 245 -6.49 -16.13 -10.75
N ARG A 246 -6.07 -17.40 -10.92
CA ARG A 246 -6.23 -18.15 -12.18
C ARG A 246 -7.68 -18.58 -12.40
N ALA A 247 -8.40 -18.94 -11.35
CA ALA A 247 -9.78 -19.41 -11.43
C ALA A 247 -10.78 -18.28 -11.77
N SER A 248 -10.47 -17.04 -11.38
CA SER A 248 -11.30 -15.86 -11.64
C SER A 248 -11.00 -15.16 -12.99
N ARG A 249 -10.41 -15.88 -13.95
CA ARG A 249 -10.13 -15.38 -15.31
C ARG A 249 -11.25 -15.69 -16.29
#